data_AF-A0ABD6JLR8-F1
#
_entry.id   AF-A0ABD6JLR8-F1
#
_cell.length_a   1.000
_cell.length_b   1.000
_cell.length_c   1.000
_cell.angle_alpha   90.00
_cell.angle_beta   90.00
_cell.angle_gamma   90.00
#
_symmetry.space_group_name_H-M   'P 1'
#
loop_
_entity.id
_entity.type
_entity.pdbx_description
1 polymer ?
#
loop_
_entity_poly.entity_id
_entity_poly.type
_entity_poly.pdbx_seq_one_letter_code
_entity_poly.pdbx_strand_id
1 'polypeptide(L)' 'MYKNYNMTPTYTTNRNFVRIPQNDISRYVNEIVETIPDSEFDEFRHHRGA' A
#
# COMPACT_ATOMS: atom_id res chain seq x y z
N MET A 1 -21.69 14.00 -7.16
CA MET A 1 -20.97 13.66 -8.40
C MET A 1 -19.74 12.85 -8.02
N TYR A 2 -19.71 11.56 -8.38
CA TYR A 2 -18.55 10.72 -8.12
C TYR A 2 -17.51 11.01 -9.20
N LYS A 3 -16.31 11.44 -8.82
CA LYS A 3 -15.22 11.62 -9.78
C LYS A 3 -14.78 10.23 -10.23
N ASN A 4 -15.08 9.86 -11.47
CA ASN A 4 -14.42 8.76 -12.15
C ASN A 4 -13.00 9.24 -12.48
N TYR A 5 -12.09 9.06 -11.54
CA TYR A 5 -10.68 9.06 -11.87
C TYR A 5 -10.48 7.91 -12.85
N ASN A 6 -10.11 8.23 -14.10
CA ASN A 6 -9.72 7.24 -15.08
C ASN A 6 -8.62 6.38 -14.46
N MET A 7 -8.97 5.20 -13.97
CA MET A 7 -8.02 4.15 -13.64
C MET A 7 -7.47 3.68 -14.98
N THR A 8 -6.46 4.38 -15.48
CA THR A 8 -5.60 3.85 -16.53
C THR A 8 -5.17 2.47 -16.06
N PRO A 9 -5.30 1.42 -16.89
CA PRO A 9 -4.77 0.11 -16.55
C PRO A 9 -3.24 0.22 -16.56
N THR A 10 -2.68 0.62 -15.42
CA THR A 10 -1.27 0.43 -15.13
C THR A 10 -1.02 -1.06 -15.23
N TYR A 11 -0.09 -1.47 -16.10
CA TYR A 11 0.26 -2.88 -16.32
C TYR A 11 0.58 -3.53 -14.97
N THR A 12 -0.43 -4.19 -14.43
CA THR A 12 -0.44 -4.71 -13.07
C THR A 12 0.00 -6.16 -13.17
N THR A 13 1.30 -6.41 -13.34
CA THR A 13 1.79 -7.78 -13.42
C THR A 13 1.83 -8.47 -12.05
N ASN A 14 1.65 -7.74 -10.93
CA ASN A 14 1.53 -8.36 -9.61
C ASN A 14 0.88 -7.42 -8.56
N ARG A 15 -0.43 -7.15 -8.63
CA ARG A 15 -1.13 -6.54 -7.48
C ARG A 15 -1.78 -7.63 -6.64
N ASN A 16 -1.23 -7.86 -5.46
CA ASN A 16 -1.92 -8.57 -4.39
C ASN A 16 -2.95 -7.64 -3.76
N PHE A 17 -4.24 -7.98 -3.89
CA PHE A 17 -5.31 -7.28 -3.19
C PHE A 17 -5.66 -8.05 -1.92
N VAL A 18 -5.63 -7.35 -0.78
CA VAL A 18 -6.07 -7.90 0.51
C VAL A 18 -7.46 -7.35 0.83
N ARG A 19 -8.42 -8.23 1.14
CA ARG A 19 -9.79 -7.84 1.50
C ARG A 19 -9.85 -7.52 2.99
N ILE A 20 -9.99 -6.24 3.32
CA ILE A 20 -10.03 -5.76 4.71
C ILE A 20 -11.49 -5.63 5.18
N PRO A 21 -11.88 -6.25 6.31
CA PRO A 21 -13.17 -6.02 6.95
C PRO A 21 -13.35 -4.57 7.41
N GLN A 22 -14.54 -4.00 7.17
CA GLN A 22 -14.83 -2.58 7.38
C GLN A 22 -14.71 -2.12 8.84
N ASN A 23 -14.90 -3.02 9.80
CA ASN A 23 -14.93 -2.75 11.23
C ASN A 23 -13.54 -2.76 11.90
N ASP A 24 -12.51 -3.28 11.24
CA ASP A 24 -11.19 -3.51 11.84
C ASP A 24 -10.03 -3.09 10.90
N ILE A 25 -10.21 -2.00 10.15
CA ILE A 25 -9.21 -1.53 9.16
C ILE A 25 -7.85 -1.26 9.81
N SER A 26 -7.82 -0.58 10.96
CA SER A 26 -6.56 -0.23 11.64
C SER A 26 -5.76 -1.46 12.06
N ARG A 27 -6.43 -2.53 12.54
CA ARG A 27 -5.77 -3.78 12.92
C ARG A 27 -5.16 -4.46 11.70
N TYR A 28 -5.93 -4.58 10.62
CA TYR A 28 -5.47 -5.21 9.38
C TYR A 28 -4.35 -4.43 8.70
N VAL A 29 -4.42 -3.10 8.69
CA VAL A 29 -3.34 -2.27 8.15
C VAL A 29 -2.07 -2.49 8.94
N ASN A 30 -2.16 -2.55 10.28
CA ASN A 30 -1.00 -2.82 11.12
C ASN A 30 -0.40 -4.21 10.87
N GLU A 31 -1.25 -5.25 10.84
CA GLU A 31 -0.82 -6.63 10.53
C GLU A 31 -0.14 -6.72 9.15
N ILE A 32 -0.65 -6.02 8.13
CA ILE A 32 -0.02 -6.00 6.80
C ILE A 32 1.33 -5.30 6.85
N VAL A 33 1.43 -4.14 7.50
CA VAL A 33 2.69 -3.39 7.62
C VAL A 33 3.75 -4.22 8.34
N GLU A 34 3.38 -4.95 9.39
CA GLU A 34 4.29 -5.83 10.13
C GLU A 34 4.81 -7.03 9.30
N THR A 35 4.09 -7.44 8.25
CA THR A 35 4.54 -8.51 7.35
C THR A 35 5.51 -8.05 6.26
N ILE A 36 5.67 -6.74 6.08
CA ILE A 36 6.60 -6.17 5.08
C ILE A 36 7.98 -6.02 5.74
N PRO A 37 9.05 -6.63 5.18
CA PRO A 37 10.40 -6.46 5.72
C PRO A 37 10.85 -5.00 5.71
N ASP A 38 11.55 -4.56 6.76
CA ASP A 38 12.05 -3.19 6.88
C ASP A 38 12.93 -2.76 5.68
N SER A 39 13.62 -3.71 5.03
CA SER A 39 14.45 -3.48 3.86
C SER A 39 13.67 -3.02 2.62
N GLU A 40 12.38 -3.37 2.51
CA GLU A 40 11.51 -2.87 1.43
C GLU A 40 11.24 -1.37 1.59
N PHE A 41 11.39 -0.83 2.81
CA PHE A 41 11.26 0.61 3.05
C PHE A 41 12.57 1.38 2.81
N ASP A 42 13.70 0.69 2.63
CA ASP A 42 15.00 1.33 2.36
C ASP A 42 15.01 2.08 1.03
N GLU A 43 14.26 1.61 0.03
CA GLU A 43 14.12 2.30 -1.26
C GLU A 43 13.43 3.67 -1.13
N PHE A 44 12.58 3.84 -0.11
CA PHE A 44 11.88 5.10 0.19
C PHE A 44 12.63 5.98 1.19
N ARG A 45 13.76 5.50 1.74
CA ARG A 45 14.65 6.33 2.55
C ARG A 45 15.32 7.36 1.65
N HIS A 46 14.64 8.49 1.45
CA HIS A 46 15.30 9.66 0.88
C HIS A 46 16.44 10.08 1.81
N HIS A 47 17.63 10.29 1.25
CA HIS A 47 18.72 11.03 1.89
C HIS A 47 18.32 12.51 2.09
N ARG A 48 17.18 12.82 2.73
CA ARG A 48 16.90 14.16 3.26
C ARG A 48 17.53 14.24 4.64
N GLY A 49 18.84 14.31 4.59
CA GLY A 49 19.74 14.36 5.75
C GLY A 49 21.15 14.66 5.28
N ALA A 50 21.30 15.65 4.41
CA ALA A 50 22.53 16.40 4.18
C ALA A 50 22.17 17.89 4.21
#